data_AF-A0A2I7SLH1-F1
#
_entry.id   AF-A0A2I7SLH1-F1
#
_cell.length_a   1.000
_cell.length_b   1.000
_cell.length_c   1.000
_cell.angle_alpha   90.00
_cell.angle_beta   90.00
_cell.angle_gamma   90.00
#
_symmetry.space_group_name_H-M   'P 1'
#
loop_
_entity.id
_entity.type
_entity.pdbx_description
1 polymer ?
#
loop_
_entity_poly.entity_id
_entity_poly.type
_entity_poly.pdbx_seq_one_letter_code
_entity_poly.pdbx_strand_id
1 'polypeptide(L)'
;MAEDFKPFENIGLCFSGGGYRATFYALGVLSYLNHQNYKNLPLLKRTKALSTVSGGTLTGVAYAKAVQDPNFDFKVFFNRFYETFTPENDTLLEKAISKLEDDAVWKANPSKKRSLINAFALTYAELPLFQGEFSLFKKEHIKQLEQVCFNATDFSFGLTYRFQNRGYFGNNPLYKTNQKEINALRYQIALGDVIASSSCFPVGFEPLVFPDDYFKDHNDTDYKNLKAIDAFDKGVGIMDGGIADNQGIGSMMLINERMKNGLDLIIVNDVGSFKMQPWEPDASKIEKTSTLQQAINKILKYFTIKPLYVIMLIIGVLILTLNNMQVFGSQSYTSLYILGGVFLGAGSLLTVLGLLASMLKSAVLSKLKTIFKKNVPEPLLDDVLTFQKLDIGLIQRMLSERFSSAMTMINDVFLKQMRRLNYDLFYSKDILKNKRITTTVYKLSGKKTAYNKATSLSKDIKPPSKILKKVCLTASETPTTLWWDKTDIASNRMETLLACGQFTICYELMDYILELKSKNENLFNDFPEIEPLYNALESDWNLFNNDPLWLVHALKV
;
A
#
# COMPACT_ATOMS: atom_id res chain seq x y z
N MET A 1 21.37 8.73 34.38
CA MET A 1 21.05 8.91 32.93
C MET A 1 22.35 9.25 32.21
N ALA A 2 22.43 9.12 30.88
CA ALA A 2 23.63 9.59 30.16
C ALA A 2 23.82 11.10 30.39
N GLU A 3 25.07 11.57 30.47
CA GLU A 3 25.41 12.97 30.81
C GLU A 3 24.82 14.01 29.83
N ASP A 4 24.41 13.60 28.62
CA ASP A 4 23.85 14.46 27.55
C ASP A 4 22.32 14.33 27.33
N PHE A 5 21.57 13.68 28.24
CA PHE A 5 20.11 13.49 28.04
C PHE A 5 19.33 14.81 28.19
N LYS A 6 18.62 15.24 27.14
CA LYS A 6 17.78 16.45 27.14
C LYS A 6 16.37 16.12 26.62
N PRO A 7 15.41 15.76 27.49
CA PRO A 7 14.10 15.29 27.03
C PRO A 7 13.36 16.34 26.20
N PHE A 8 12.67 15.89 25.16
CA PHE A 8 11.79 16.70 24.30
C PHE A 8 12.44 17.82 23.46
N GLU A 9 13.78 17.93 23.39
CA GLU A 9 14.44 18.99 22.59
C GLU A 9 14.48 18.68 21.08
N ASN A 10 14.86 17.47 20.70
CA ASN A 10 14.87 17.00 19.32
C ASN A 10 13.95 15.78 19.14
N ILE A 11 12.74 16.02 18.62
CA ILE A 11 11.74 14.96 18.44
C ILE A 11 11.81 14.40 17.01
N GLY A 12 11.82 13.07 16.90
CA GLY A 12 11.62 12.34 15.65
C GLY A 12 10.26 11.64 15.64
N LEU A 13 9.48 11.85 14.59
CA LEU A 13 8.18 11.19 14.42
C LEU A 13 8.27 10.11 13.33
N CYS A 14 7.81 8.90 13.67
CA CYS A 14 7.59 7.84 12.70
C CYS A 14 6.09 7.67 12.46
N PHE A 15 5.62 7.76 11.22
CA PHE A 15 4.22 7.50 10.86
C PHE A 15 4.12 6.23 10.04
N SER A 16 3.52 5.19 10.63
CA SER A 16 3.42 3.89 9.98
C SER A 16 2.47 3.89 8.78
N GLY A 17 2.55 2.84 7.96
CA GLY A 17 1.55 2.55 6.93
C GLY A 17 0.21 2.07 7.51
N GLY A 18 -0.85 2.17 6.70
CA GLY A 18 -2.21 1.77 7.10
C GLY A 18 -3.37 2.47 6.41
N GLY A 19 -3.16 3.18 5.30
CA GLY A 19 -4.21 3.96 4.61
C GLY A 19 -4.73 5.12 5.46
N TYR A 20 -6.00 5.47 5.33
CA TYR A 20 -6.65 6.54 6.11
C TYR A 20 -6.57 6.32 7.61
N ARG A 21 -6.56 5.06 8.08
CA ARG A 21 -6.28 4.76 9.49
C ARG A 21 -4.96 5.41 9.95
N ALA A 22 -3.89 5.28 9.16
CA ALA A 22 -2.61 5.89 9.47
C ALA A 22 -2.64 7.42 9.31
N THR A 23 -3.27 7.89 8.23
CA THR A 23 -3.37 9.32 7.91
C THR A 23 -3.96 10.13 9.07
N PHE A 24 -5.16 9.76 9.52
CA PHE A 24 -5.88 10.54 10.54
C PHE A 24 -5.38 10.29 11.95
N TYR A 25 -4.87 9.09 12.25
CA TYR A 25 -4.18 8.86 13.51
C TYR A 25 -2.93 9.74 13.64
N ALA A 26 -2.11 9.82 12.58
CA ALA A 26 -0.93 10.68 12.55
C ALA A 26 -1.30 12.18 12.64
N LEU A 27 -2.36 12.62 11.97
CA LEU A 27 -2.85 14.00 12.10
C LEU A 27 -3.31 14.30 13.53
N GLY A 28 -3.95 13.34 14.19
CA GLY A 28 -4.32 13.39 15.61
C GLY A 28 -3.09 13.61 16.49
N VAL A 29 -2.03 12.83 16.29
CA VAL A 29 -0.76 12.97 17.03
C VAL A 29 -0.15 14.35 16.80
N LEU A 30 -0.06 14.81 15.54
CA LEU A 30 0.46 16.14 15.23
C LEU A 30 -0.31 17.24 15.95
N SER A 31 -1.65 17.14 15.95
CA SER A 31 -2.52 18.13 16.59
C SER A 31 -2.34 18.20 18.10
N TYR A 32 -2.10 17.05 18.75
CA TYR A 32 -1.85 17.02 20.18
C TYR A 32 -0.45 17.55 20.53
N LEU A 33 0.56 17.20 19.74
CA LEU A 33 1.90 17.77 19.92
C LEU A 33 1.91 19.29 19.68
N ASN A 34 1.02 19.82 18.84
CA ASN A 34 0.84 21.26 18.68
C ASN A 34 0.12 21.90 19.88
N HIS A 35 -0.79 21.16 20.52
CA HIS A 35 -1.57 21.63 21.66
C HIS A 35 -0.72 21.76 22.93
N GLN A 36 0.20 20.82 23.15
CA GLN A 36 1.01 20.74 24.37
C GLN A 36 2.34 21.50 24.26
N ASN A 37 2.71 22.20 25.33
CA ASN A 37 3.89 23.07 25.38
C ASN A 37 5.01 22.50 26.24
N TYR A 38 6.26 22.64 25.77
CA TYR A 38 7.47 22.41 26.54
C TYR A 38 8.44 23.58 26.34
N LYS A 39 8.87 24.20 27.45
CA LYS A 39 9.66 25.45 27.44
C LYS A 39 9.01 26.56 26.59
N ASN A 40 7.74 26.82 26.84
CA ASN A 40 6.92 27.85 26.17
C ASN A 40 6.77 27.71 24.64
N LEU A 41 7.10 26.54 24.09
CA LEU A 41 6.88 26.23 22.68
C LEU A 41 6.06 24.95 22.54
N PRO A 42 5.19 24.83 21.52
CA PRO A 42 4.54 23.58 21.21
C PRO A 42 5.57 22.46 21.02
N LEU A 43 5.31 21.26 21.56
CA LEU A 43 6.14 20.07 21.33
C LEU A 43 6.34 19.82 19.83
N LEU A 44 5.33 20.12 19.01
CA LEU A 44 5.42 19.99 17.57
C LEU A 44 6.58 20.82 16.97
N LYS A 45 6.86 22.02 17.49
CA LYS A 45 7.99 22.87 17.04
C LYS A 45 9.37 22.27 17.37
N ARG A 46 9.44 21.33 18.32
CA ARG A 46 10.64 20.53 18.65
C ARG A 46 10.84 19.33 17.72
N THR A 47 9.89 19.06 16.82
CA THR A 47 10.04 17.98 15.84
C THR A 47 11.04 18.37 14.76
N LYS A 48 12.14 17.63 14.67
CA LYS A 48 13.25 17.82 13.72
C LYS A 48 13.32 16.76 12.64
N ALA A 49 12.78 15.58 12.91
CA ALA A 49 12.85 14.44 12.01
C ALA A 49 11.47 13.83 11.76
N LEU A 50 11.24 13.43 10.52
CA LEU A 50 10.04 12.74 10.09
C LEU A 50 10.39 11.54 9.20
N SER A 51 9.88 10.36 9.56
CA SER A 51 9.97 9.13 8.76
C SER A 51 8.57 8.57 8.55
N THR A 52 8.10 8.44 7.31
CA THR A 52 6.71 8.01 7.06
C THR A 52 6.62 6.90 6.04
N VAL A 53 5.53 6.15 6.08
CA VAL A 53 5.24 5.03 5.19
C VAL A 53 3.75 5.05 4.80
N SER A 54 3.43 4.79 3.53
CA SER A 54 2.07 4.56 3.03
C SER A 54 1.07 5.62 3.48
N GLY A 55 -0.05 5.25 4.09
CA GLY A 55 -1.03 6.19 4.66
C GLY A 55 -0.42 7.31 5.52
N GLY A 56 0.60 6.99 6.33
CA GLY A 56 1.34 7.98 7.13
C GLY A 56 2.08 9.03 6.29
N THR A 57 2.45 8.69 5.04
CA THR A 57 3.08 9.61 4.08
C THR A 57 2.14 10.68 3.57
N LEU A 58 0.82 10.46 3.52
CA LEU A 58 -0.14 11.52 3.15
C LEU A 58 -0.03 12.67 4.17
N THR A 59 -0.22 12.38 5.45
CA THR A 59 -0.07 13.38 6.51
C THR A 59 1.36 13.92 6.58
N GLY A 60 2.36 13.05 6.42
CA GLY A 60 3.76 13.41 6.48
C GLY A 60 4.19 14.43 5.43
N VAL A 61 3.86 14.19 4.16
CA VAL A 61 4.19 15.08 3.04
C VAL A 61 3.42 16.39 3.17
N ALA A 62 2.12 16.36 3.47
CA ALA A 62 1.34 17.58 3.66
C ALA A 62 1.88 18.45 4.79
N TYR A 63 2.20 17.85 5.94
CA TYR A 63 2.78 18.57 7.06
C TYR A 63 4.17 19.10 6.72
N ALA A 64 5.05 18.26 6.15
CA ALA A 64 6.41 18.65 5.81
C ALA A 64 6.45 19.80 4.80
N LYS A 65 5.52 19.82 3.84
CA LYS A 65 5.33 20.93 2.91
C LYS A 65 4.81 22.17 3.62
N ALA A 66 3.74 22.04 4.41
CA ALA A 66 3.08 23.17 5.06
C ALA A 66 4.03 23.94 5.98
N VAL A 67 4.89 23.26 6.73
CA VAL A 67 5.86 23.92 7.64
C VAL A 67 6.98 24.69 6.94
N GLN A 68 7.13 24.56 5.61
CA GLN A 68 8.08 25.41 4.86
C GLN A 68 7.52 26.81 4.59
N ASP A 69 6.20 26.99 4.67
CA ASP A 69 5.56 28.29 4.49
C ASP A 69 5.90 29.21 5.67
N PRO A 70 6.46 30.41 5.44
CA PRO A 70 6.70 31.40 6.49
C PRO A 70 5.45 31.79 7.28
N ASN A 71 4.27 31.69 6.67
CA ASN A 71 2.98 32.01 7.26
C ASN A 71 2.26 30.75 7.79
N PHE A 72 2.99 29.66 8.02
CA PHE A 72 2.41 28.41 8.50
C PHE A 72 1.67 28.60 9.84
N ASP A 73 0.36 28.38 9.80
CA ASP A 73 -0.49 28.22 10.96
C ASP A 73 -1.01 26.78 11.03
N PHE A 74 -0.86 26.14 12.19
CA PHE A 74 -1.21 24.73 12.36
C PHE A 74 -2.73 24.50 12.24
N LYS A 75 -3.54 25.44 12.74
CA LYS A 75 -5.00 25.30 12.73
C LYS A 75 -5.55 25.43 11.32
N VAL A 76 -5.04 26.38 10.53
CA VAL A 76 -5.36 26.50 9.10
C VAL A 76 -4.95 25.25 8.33
N PHE A 77 -3.75 24.71 8.60
CA PHE A 77 -3.31 23.44 8.02
C PHE A 77 -4.24 22.28 8.41
N PHE A 78 -4.57 22.14 9.69
CA PHE A 78 -5.45 21.10 10.20
C PHE A 78 -6.83 21.16 9.54
N ASN A 79 -7.46 22.33 9.49
CA ASN A 79 -8.77 22.51 8.89
C ASN A 79 -8.76 22.23 7.40
N ARG A 80 -7.75 22.71 6.65
CA ARG A 80 -7.63 22.38 5.23
C ARG A 80 -7.45 20.88 5.00
N PHE A 81 -6.63 20.21 5.81
CA PHE A 81 -6.43 18.77 5.72
C PHE A 81 -7.72 18.02 6.04
N TYR A 82 -8.37 18.40 7.15
CA TYR A 82 -9.64 17.84 7.60
C TYR A 82 -10.71 17.96 6.51
N GLU A 83 -10.97 19.16 6.02
CA GLU A 83 -11.97 19.45 4.99
C GLU A 83 -11.69 18.74 3.66
N THR A 84 -10.42 18.56 3.28
CA THR A 84 -10.09 17.87 2.01
C THR A 84 -10.53 16.41 2.03
N PHE A 85 -10.56 15.78 3.20
CA PHE A 85 -10.85 14.36 3.35
C PHE A 85 -12.09 14.06 4.19
N THR A 86 -12.94 15.06 4.47
CA THR A 86 -14.27 14.76 4.98
C THR A 86 -15.00 13.87 3.99
N PRO A 87 -15.87 12.96 4.44
CA PRO A 87 -16.55 12.02 3.55
C PRO A 87 -17.30 12.67 2.37
N GLU A 88 -17.79 13.90 2.55
CA GLU A 88 -18.50 14.66 1.53
C GLU A 88 -17.56 15.24 0.45
N ASN A 89 -16.30 15.50 0.80
CA ASN A 89 -15.33 16.16 -0.07
C ASN A 89 -14.27 15.19 -0.65
N ASP A 90 -14.10 14.03 -0.03
CA ASP A 90 -13.11 13.04 -0.46
C ASP A 90 -13.46 12.44 -1.81
N THR A 91 -12.82 12.98 -2.84
CA THR A 91 -12.97 12.59 -4.25
C THR A 91 -11.71 11.91 -4.78
N LEU A 92 -10.79 11.46 -3.90
CA LEU A 92 -9.48 10.95 -4.30
C LEU A 92 -9.60 9.72 -5.22
N LEU A 93 -10.35 8.70 -4.79
CA LEU A 93 -10.53 7.46 -5.55
C LEU A 93 -11.30 7.72 -6.85
N GLU A 94 -12.39 8.50 -6.78
CA GLU A 94 -13.20 8.87 -7.94
C GLU A 94 -12.37 9.56 -9.02
N LYS A 95 -11.59 10.59 -8.64
CA LYS A 95 -10.71 11.32 -9.57
C LYS A 95 -9.61 10.43 -10.14
N ALA A 96 -9.03 9.55 -9.34
CA ALA A 96 -8.02 8.60 -9.84
C ALA A 96 -8.63 7.63 -10.88
N ILE A 97 -9.83 7.10 -10.64
CA ILE A 97 -10.53 6.24 -11.62
C ILE A 97 -10.88 7.03 -12.88
N SER A 98 -11.42 8.24 -12.74
CA SER A 98 -11.74 9.10 -13.89
C SER A 98 -10.51 9.40 -14.75
N LYS A 99 -9.36 9.71 -14.15
CA LYS A 99 -8.09 9.87 -14.86
C LYS A 99 -7.60 8.58 -15.52
N LEU A 100 -7.81 7.43 -14.88
CA LEU A 100 -7.46 6.14 -15.46
C LEU A 100 -8.24 5.87 -16.74
N GLU A 101 -9.50 6.30 -16.83
CA GLU A 101 -10.39 6.09 -17.98
C GLU A 101 -10.20 7.13 -19.10
N ASP A 102 -9.73 8.34 -18.79
CA ASP A 102 -9.61 9.45 -19.76
C ASP A 102 -8.32 9.40 -20.63
N ASP A 103 -8.49 9.15 -21.93
CA ASP A 103 -7.39 9.14 -22.91
C ASP A 103 -6.65 10.48 -23.05
N ALA A 104 -7.33 11.62 -22.81
CA ALA A 104 -6.70 12.93 -22.91
C ALA A 104 -5.65 13.14 -21.81
N VAL A 105 -5.91 12.62 -20.60
CA VAL A 105 -4.98 12.67 -19.47
C VAL A 105 -3.68 11.93 -19.81
N TRP A 106 -3.77 10.74 -20.42
CA TRP A 106 -2.61 9.95 -20.78
C TRP A 106 -1.84 10.52 -21.98
N LYS A 107 -2.54 11.11 -22.95
CA LYS A 107 -1.90 11.85 -24.05
C LYS A 107 -1.14 13.08 -23.53
N ALA A 108 -1.64 13.74 -22.50
CA ALA A 108 -0.98 14.88 -21.86
C ALA A 108 0.20 14.48 -20.94
N ASN A 109 0.30 13.20 -20.56
CA ASN A 109 1.34 12.68 -19.68
C ASN A 109 2.05 11.45 -20.29
N PRO A 110 2.69 11.59 -21.46
CA PRO A 110 3.23 10.45 -22.22
C PRO A 110 4.38 9.72 -21.52
N SER A 111 5.04 10.35 -20.53
CA SER A 111 6.09 9.71 -19.72
C SER A 111 5.52 8.72 -18.70
N LYS A 112 4.27 8.88 -18.28
CA LYS A 112 3.62 7.99 -17.31
C LYS A 112 2.91 6.84 -18.01
N LYS A 113 3.17 5.61 -17.56
CA LYS A 113 2.41 4.44 -18.01
C LYS A 113 0.97 4.50 -17.49
N ARG A 114 0.00 4.21 -18.35
CA ARG A 114 -1.42 4.08 -17.96
C ARG A 114 -1.59 2.96 -16.96
N SER A 115 -1.77 3.32 -15.69
CA SER A 115 -1.93 2.43 -14.55
C SER A 115 -2.73 3.13 -13.46
N LEU A 116 -3.35 2.35 -12.57
CA LEU A 116 -4.15 2.92 -11.49
C LEU A 116 -3.26 3.78 -10.58
N ILE A 117 -2.04 3.33 -10.29
CA ILE A 117 -1.16 4.08 -9.41
C ILE A 117 -0.67 5.41 -10.01
N ASN A 118 -0.39 5.46 -11.32
CA ASN A 118 -0.03 6.72 -11.97
C ASN A 118 -1.23 7.68 -12.01
N ALA A 119 -2.45 7.16 -12.08
CA ALA A 119 -3.65 7.99 -11.95
C ALA A 119 -3.75 8.59 -10.54
N PHE A 120 -3.47 7.83 -9.48
CA PHE A 120 -3.35 8.35 -8.12
C PHE A 120 -2.22 9.39 -8.00
N ALA A 121 -1.05 9.14 -8.58
CA ALA A 121 0.06 10.08 -8.56
C ALA A 121 -0.31 11.44 -9.18
N LEU A 122 -1.02 11.42 -10.31
CA LEU A 122 -1.56 12.62 -10.97
C LEU A 122 -2.62 13.31 -10.10
N THR A 123 -3.55 12.56 -9.49
CA THR A 123 -4.55 13.12 -8.59
C THR A 123 -3.91 13.76 -7.36
N TYR A 124 -2.91 13.12 -6.75
CA TYR A 124 -2.17 13.71 -5.63
C TYR A 124 -1.46 15.00 -6.06
N ALA A 125 -0.82 15.03 -7.23
CA ALA A 125 -0.11 16.22 -7.72
C ALA A 125 -1.03 17.45 -7.89
N GLU A 126 -2.33 17.25 -8.10
CA GLU A 126 -3.34 18.31 -8.25
C GLU A 126 -3.94 18.77 -6.92
N LEU A 127 -3.79 18.01 -5.83
CA LEU A 127 -4.34 18.38 -4.54
C LEU A 127 -3.49 19.51 -3.90
N PRO A 128 -4.10 20.62 -3.43
CA PRO A 128 -3.36 21.72 -2.80
C PRO A 128 -2.50 21.29 -1.60
N LEU A 129 -2.89 20.23 -0.89
CA LEU A 129 -2.11 19.65 0.21
C LEU A 129 -0.78 19.04 -0.26
N PHE A 130 -0.72 18.54 -1.49
CA PHE A 130 0.38 17.71 -1.99
C PHE A 130 1.07 18.27 -3.23
N GLN A 131 0.54 19.31 -3.89
CA GLN A 131 1.19 19.92 -5.05
C GLN A 131 2.61 20.40 -4.75
N GLY A 132 3.48 20.40 -5.76
CA GLY A 132 4.88 20.81 -5.67
C GLY A 132 5.85 19.64 -5.82
N GLU A 133 7.13 19.94 -5.65
CA GLU A 133 8.24 19.02 -5.89
C GLU A 133 9.09 18.85 -4.64
N PHE A 134 9.94 17.82 -4.66
CA PHE A 134 10.86 17.51 -3.57
C PHE A 134 11.90 18.62 -3.32
N SER A 135 12.07 19.56 -4.26
CA SER A 135 12.86 20.79 -4.11
C SER A 135 12.49 21.59 -2.86
N LEU A 136 11.24 21.52 -2.39
CA LEU A 136 10.78 22.15 -1.14
C LEU A 136 11.57 21.71 0.11
N PHE A 137 12.24 20.55 0.06
CA PHE A 137 13.01 20.00 1.18
C PHE A 137 14.53 20.19 1.02
N LYS A 138 14.99 21.04 0.09
CA LYS A 138 16.40 21.45 0.00
C LYS A 138 16.85 22.14 1.28
N LYS A 139 18.13 22.00 1.61
CA LYS A 139 18.71 22.43 2.90
C LYS A 139 18.46 23.91 3.18
N GLU A 140 18.54 24.74 2.16
CA GLU A 140 18.34 26.19 2.17
C GLU A 140 16.87 26.62 2.42
N HIS A 141 15.91 25.72 2.22
CA HIS A 141 14.48 26.02 2.40
C HIS A 141 13.94 25.52 3.73
N ILE A 142 14.61 24.56 4.37
CA ILE A 142 14.15 23.92 5.61
C ILE A 142 13.95 24.96 6.72
N LYS A 143 12.71 25.05 7.22
CA LYS A 143 12.36 25.90 8.38
C LYS A 143 12.35 25.16 9.71
N GLN A 144 11.91 23.91 9.73
CA GLN A 144 11.72 23.14 10.97
C GLN A 144 12.22 21.70 10.87
N LEU A 145 11.72 20.93 9.89
CA LEU A 145 12.07 19.52 9.72
C LEU A 145 13.43 19.37 9.03
N GLU A 146 14.49 19.25 9.82
CA GLU A 146 15.86 19.04 9.34
C GLU A 146 16.02 17.77 8.50
N GLN A 147 15.27 16.73 8.84
CA GLN A 147 15.33 15.42 8.20
C GLN A 147 13.91 14.97 7.86
N VAL A 148 13.63 14.77 6.57
CA VAL A 148 12.40 14.14 6.10
C VAL A 148 12.77 12.91 5.28
N CYS A 149 12.07 11.81 5.53
CA CYS A 149 12.22 10.56 4.81
C CYS A 149 10.84 9.93 4.55
N PHE A 150 10.43 9.89 3.29
CA PHE A 150 9.22 9.18 2.87
C PHE A 150 9.66 7.84 2.29
N ASN A 151 9.22 6.75 2.93
CA ASN A 151 9.72 5.41 2.65
C ASN A 151 8.86 4.71 1.59
N ALA A 152 9.54 4.03 0.68
CA ALA A 152 9.00 3.10 -0.28
C ALA A 152 9.88 1.84 -0.29
N THR A 153 9.58 0.90 -1.18
CA THR A 153 10.34 -0.36 -1.35
C THR A 153 10.80 -0.46 -2.79
N ASP A 154 12.09 -0.73 -2.99
CA ASP A 154 12.68 -1.03 -4.29
C ASP A 154 12.63 -2.53 -4.56
N PHE A 155 12.09 -2.92 -5.72
CA PHE A 155 11.96 -4.32 -6.14
C PHE A 155 13.17 -4.88 -6.86
N SER A 156 14.17 -4.05 -7.17
CA SER A 156 15.41 -4.50 -7.80
C SER A 156 16.32 -5.18 -6.77
N PHE A 157 16.40 -4.62 -5.56
CA PHE A 157 17.23 -5.14 -4.47
C PHE A 157 16.44 -5.60 -3.24
N GLY A 158 15.12 -5.40 -3.19
CA GLY A 158 14.30 -5.75 -2.04
C GLY A 158 14.59 -4.90 -0.80
N LEU A 159 15.00 -3.64 -1.00
CA LEU A 159 15.44 -2.73 0.06
C LEU A 159 14.52 -1.52 0.18
N THR A 160 14.47 -0.89 1.35
CA THR A 160 13.78 0.40 1.55
C THR A 160 14.35 1.46 0.61
N TYR A 161 13.50 2.00 -0.26
CA TYR A 161 13.79 3.17 -1.08
C TYR A 161 13.39 4.44 -0.33
N ARG A 162 14.33 5.36 -0.11
CA ARG A 162 14.11 6.55 0.72
C ARG A 162 14.06 7.82 -0.12
N PHE A 163 12.88 8.42 -0.22
CA PHE A 163 12.76 9.81 -0.66
C PHE A 163 13.13 10.71 0.52
N GLN A 164 14.42 11.03 0.68
CA GLN A 164 14.92 11.78 1.83
C GLN A 164 15.77 13.00 1.45
N ASN A 165 15.66 14.06 2.24
CA ASN A 165 16.37 15.31 1.99
C ASN A 165 17.87 15.23 2.34
N ARG A 166 18.25 14.38 3.30
CA ARG A 166 19.63 14.13 3.71
C ARG A 166 19.90 12.64 3.81
N GLY A 167 21.10 12.20 3.47
CA GLY A 167 21.42 10.78 3.33
C GLY A 167 21.17 10.27 1.91
N TYR A 168 21.10 8.95 1.75
CA TYR A 168 20.97 8.30 0.44
C TYR A 168 19.57 8.45 -0.14
N PHE A 169 19.44 9.08 -1.32
CA PHE A 169 18.17 9.16 -2.02
C PHE A 169 17.93 7.83 -2.76
N GLY A 170 17.04 6.99 -2.24
CA GLY A 170 16.89 5.60 -2.64
C GLY A 170 17.49 4.64 -1.62
N ASN A 171 18.32 3.70 -2.08
CA ASN A 171 19.02 2.72 -1.24
C ASN A 171 20.51 2.63 -1.59
N ASN A 172 21.28 1.83 -0.85
CA ASN A 172 22.73 1.77 -1.02
C ASN A 172 23.16 1.31 -2.44
N PRO A 173 22.65 0.20 -2.99
CA PRO A 173 22.96 -0.21 -4.37
C PRO A 173 22.60 0.82 -5.44
N LEU A 174 21.48 1.53 -5.28
CA LEU A 174 21.03 2.51 -6.27
C LEU A 174 21.77 3.84 -6.14
N TYR A 175 22.11 4.28 -4.93
CA TYR A 175 22.60 5.65 -4.69
C TYR A 175 24.12 5.77 -4.60
N LYS A 176 24.80 4.85 -3.91
CA LYS A 176 26.17 5.08 -3.42
C LYS A 176 27.17 5.43 -4.53
N THR A 177 27.07 4.77 -5.68
CA THR A 177 27.94 4.99 -6.85
C THR A 177 27.36 5.97 -7.88
N ASN A 178 26.08 6.33 -7.76
CA ASN A 178 25.31 7.08 -8.77
C ASN A 178 24.81 8.42 -8.22
N GLN A 179 25.53 8.97 -7.23
CA GLN A 179 25.08 10.14 -6.46
C GLN A 179 24.91 11.37 -7.35
N LYS A 180 25.81 11.56 -8.32
CA LYS A 180 25.80 12.74 -9.20
C LYS A 180 24.52 12.76 -10.04
N GLU A 181 24.22 11.66 -10.72
CA GLU A 181 23.09 11.51 -11.63
C GLU A 181 21.75 11.57 -10.86
N ILE A 182 21.67 10.91 -9.69
CA ILE A 182 20.46 10.98 -8.86
C ILE A 182 20.27 12.38 -8.26
N ASN A 183 21.34 13.03 -7.79
CA ASN A 183 21.21 14.35 -7.17
C ASN A 183 20.84 15.45 -8.17
N ALA A 184 21.16 15.29 -9.45
CA ALA A 184 20.73 16.19 -10.52
C ALA A 184 19.20 16.23 -10.69
N LEU A 185 18.54 15.08 -10.47
CA LEU A 185 17.12 14.89 -10.73
C LEU A 185 16.22 14.88 -9.49
N ARG A 186 16.72 14.42 -8.34
CA ARG A 186 15.91 14.13 -7.13
C ARG A 186 14.99 15.26 -6.66
N TYR A 187 15.34 16.51 -6.90
CA TYR A 187 14.58 17.67 -6.44
C TYR A 187 13.44 18.05 -7.40
N GLN A 188 13.40 17.49 -8.60
CA GLN A 188 12.35 17.69 -9.61
C GLN A 188 11.20 16.68 -9.44
N ILE A 189 11.35 15.69 -8.55
CA ILE A 189 10.33 14.67 -8.32
C ILE A 189 9.09 15.31 -7.69
N ALA A 190 7.93 15.11 -8.32
CA ALA A 190 6.67 15.59 -7.79
C ALA A 190 6.33 14.89 -6.46
N LEU A 191 5.81 15.65 -5.50
CA LEU A 191 5.37 15.08 -4.21
C LEU A 191 4.23 14.07 -4.39
N GLY A 192 3.40 14.22 -5.42
CA GLY A 192 2.37 13.24 -5.78
C GLY A 192 2.95 11.87 -6.12
N ASP A 193 4.11 11.82 -6.81
CA ASP A 193 4.81 10.57 -7.11
C ASP A 193 5.41 9.95 -5.84
N VAL A 194 5.93 10.77 -4.93
CA VAL A 194 6.45 10.31 -3.63
C VAL A 194 5.35 9.65 -2.80
N ILE A 195 4.17 10.28 -2.73
CA ILE A 195 3.01 9.74 -2.00
C ILE A 195 2.57 8.43 -2.63
N ALA A 196 2.34 8.41 -3.96
CA ALA A 196 1.91 7.21 -4.68
C ALA A 196 2.91 6.05 -4.54
N SER A 197 4.22 6.34 -4.64
CA SER A 197 5.29 5.35 -4.40
C SER A 197 5.26 4.78 -2.99
N SER A 198 4.92 5.59 -2.00
CA SER A 198 4.86 5.16 -0.61
C SER A 198 3.60 4.36 -0.29
N SER A 199 2.49 4.57 -1.02
CA SER A 199 1.15 4.01 -0.76
C SER A 199 0.64 2.96 -1.77
N CYS A 200 1.46 2.53 -2.74
CA CYS A 200 1.10 1.51 -3.73
C CYS A 200 1.20 0.08 -3.19
N PHE A 201 0.25 -0.30 -2.35
CA PHE A 201 0.21 -1.61 -1.71
C PHE A 201 0.15 -2.76 -2.75
N PRO A 202 0.99 -3.81 -2.63
CA PRO A 202 0.97 -4.96 -3.53
C PRO A 202 -0.42 -5.60 -3.63
N VAL A 203 -0.75 -6.20 -4.78
CA VAL A 203 -2.07 -6.78 -5.13
C VAL A 203 -3.13 -5.74 -5.52
N GLY A 204 -3.11 -4.53 -4.95
CA GLY A 204 -4.02 -3.45 -5.33
C GLY A 204 -3.50 -2.53 -6.44
N PHE A 205 -2.19 -2.39 -6.58
CA PHE A 205 -1.54 -1.42 -7.47
C PHE A 205 -0.34 -2.01 -8.22
N GLU A 206 -0.02 -1.43 -9.37
CA GLU A 206 1.26 -1.61 -10.06
C GLU A 206 2.37 -0.78 -9.39
N PRO A 207 3.67 -1.15 -9.55
CA PRO A 207 4.76 -0.29 -9.09
C PRO A 207 4.90 0.97 -9.96
N LEU A 208 5.33 2.09 -9.39
CA LEU A 208 5.88 3.19 -10.20
C LEU A 208 7.29 2.81 -10.68
N VAL A 209 7.66 3.23 -11.88
CA VAL A 209 8.95 2.92 -12.48
C VAL A 209 9.86 4.14 -12.44
N PHE A 210 10.87 4.12 -11.56
CA PHE A 210 11.88 5.18 -11.47
C PHE A 210 13.02 4.91 -12.48
N PRO A 211 13.51 5.89 -13.26
CA PRO A 211 13.08 7.29 -13.30
C PRO A 211 11.92 7.58 -14.29
N ASP A 212 11.52 6.60 -15.10
CA ASP A 212 10.65 6.79 -16.28
C ASP A 212 9.29 7.47 -15.97
N ASP A 213 8.59 7.04 -14.92
CA ASP A 213 7.29 7.63 -14.54
C ASP A 213 7.43 8.97 -13.78
N TYR A 214 8.64 9.36 -13.37
CA TYR A 214 8.87 10.51 -12.48
C TYR A 214 9.29 11.78 -13.22
N PHE A 215 9.86 11.66 -14.42
CA PHE A 215 10.34 12.79 -15.21
C PHE A 215 9.60 12.87 -16.54
N LYS A 216 9.17 14.07 -16.90
CA LYS A 216 8.38 14.32 -18.11
C LYS A 216 9.25 14.37 -19.36
N ASP A 217 10.41 15.01 -19.29
CA ASP A 217 11.31 15.17 -20.41
C ASP A 217 12.38 14.06 -20.43
N HIS A 218 12.12 13.00 -21.19
CA HIS A 218 13.09 11.92 -21.40
C HIS A 218 14.22 12.30 -22.36
N ASN A 219 14.17 13.50 -22.97
CA ASN A 219 15.27 14.03 -23.76
C ASN A 219 16.29 14.82 -22.92
N ASP A 220 15.94 15.15 -21.67
CA ASP A 220 16.82 15.83 -20.74
C ASP A 220 18.16 15.09 -20.56
N THR A 221 19.23 15.87 -20.40
CA THR A 221 20.58 15.32 -20.34
C THR A 221 20.80 14.53 -19.05
N ASP A 222 20.29 15.01 -17.91
CA ASP A 222 20.44 14.34 -16.63
C ASP A 222 19.59 13.06 -16.59
N TYR A 223 18.39 13.07 -17.18
CA TYR A 223 17.58 11.85 -17.37
C TYR A 223 18.35 10.79 -18.19
N LYS A 224 18.90 11.18 -19.35
CA LYS A 224 19.68 10.26 -20.20
C LYS A 224 20.92 9.71 -19.50
N ASN A 225 21.62 10.56 -18.73
CA ASN A 225 22.77 10.14 -17.94
C ASN A 225 22.38 9.09 -16.89
N LEU A 226 21.25 9.28 -16.19
CA LEU A 226 20.74 8.30 -15.24
C LEU A 226 20.33 6.99 -15.93
N LYS A 227 19.65 7.07 -17.07
CA LYS A 227 19.23 5.87 -17.86
C LYS A 227 20.38 5.09 -18.49
N ALA A 228 21.56 5.71 -18.66
CA ALA A 228 22.75 5.04 -19.16
C ALA A 228 23.40 4.09 -18.13
N ILE A 229 22.96 4.14 -16.87
CA ILE A 229 23.44 3.27 -15.79
C ILE A 229 22.63 1.96 -15.80
N ASP A 230 23.31 0.81 -15.78
CA ASP A 230 22.71 -0.54 -15.80
C ASP A 230 21.60 -0.75 -14.76
N ALA A 231 21.70 -0.11 -13.59
CA ALA A 231 20.69 -0.21 -12.55
C ALA A 231 19.36 0.49 -12.88
N PHE A 232 19.35 1.40 -13.85
CA PHE A 232 18.20 2.23 -14.23
C PHE A 232 17.76 2.05 -15.70
N ASP A 233 18.50 1.28 -16.50
CA ASP A 233 18.26 1.09 -17.94
C ASP A 233 16.83 0.59 -18.24
N LYS A 234 16.33 -0.34 -17.44
CA LYS A 234 14.98 -0.94 -17.50
C LYS A 234 14.00 -0.31 -16.52
N GLY A 235 14.48 0.64 -15.73
CA GLY A 235 13.75 1.27 -14.64
C GLY A 235 13.68 0.39 -13.39
N VAL A 236 13.44 1.06 -12.26
CA VAL A 236 13.40 0.51 -10.91
C VAL A 236 11.95 0.51 -10.45
N GLY A 237 11.39 -0.66 -10.16
CA GLY A 237 10.04 -0.76 -9.61
C GLY A 237 10.00 -0.31 -8.15
N ILE A 238 9.23 0.73 -7.86
CA ILE A 238 9.02 1.29 -6.53
C ILE A 238 7.61 0.96 -6.05
N MET A 239 7.52 0.38 -4.85
CA MET A 239 6.29 -0.06 -4.20
C MET A 239 6.12 0.49 -2.78
N ASP A 240 4.95 0.25 -2.17
CA ASP A 240 4.64 0.68 -0.80
C ASP A 240 5.77 0.35 0.20
N GLY A 241 6.12 1.32 1.04
CA GLY A 241 7.20 1.19 2.02
C GLY A 241 6.91 0.18 3.13
N GLY A 242 5.65 -0.20 3.30
CA GLY A 242 5.15 -1.16 4.28
C GLY A 242 5.74 -2.55 4.13
N ILE A 243 6.18 -2.90 2.92
CA ILE A 243 6.81 -4.20 2.61
C ILE A 243 8.16 -4.34 3.34
N ALA A 244 8.98 -3.28 3.31
CA ALA A 244 10.31 -3.30 3.91
C ALA A 244 10.32 -2.84 5.38
N ASP A 245 9.61 -1.76 5.71
CA ASP A 245 9.54 -1.21 7.05
C ASP A 245 8.26 -0.39 7.24
N ASN A 246 7.17 -1.04 7.64
CA ASN A 246 5.88 -0.37 7.82
C ASN A 246 5.87 0.71 8.89
N GLN A 247 6.78 0.68 9.86
CA GLN A 247 6.82 1.64 10.96
C GLN A 247 7.78 2.81 10.66
N GLY A 248 8.60 2.72 9.62
CA GLY A 248 9.59 3.74 9.27
C GLY A 248 10.72 3.89 10.30
N ILE A 249 10.89 2.88 11.17
CA ILE A 249 11.86 2.87 12.27
C ILE A 249 13.28 2.82 11.75
N GLY A 250 13.58 1.96 10.78
CA GLY A 250 14.93 1.78 10.27
C GLY A 250 15.48 3.08 9.67
N SER A 251 14.64 3.80 8.93
CA SER A 251 15.01 5.13 8.39
C SER A 251 15.16 6.18 9.48
N MET A 252 14.32 6.16 10.53
CA MET A 252 14.47 7.07 11.67
C MET A 252 15.77 6.80 12.46
N MET A 253 16.15 5.55 12.62
CA MET A 253 17.42 5.18 13.27
C MET A 253 18.62 5.69 12.49
N LEU A 254 18.59 5.59 11.15
CA LEU A 254 19.61 6.19 10.29
C LEU A 254 19.61 7.72 10.37
N ILE A 255 18.45 8.36 10.54
CA ILE A 255 18.36 9.81 10.79
C ILE A 255 19.04 10.16 12.11
N ASN A 256 18.70 9.45 13.19
CA ASN A 256 19.27 9.65 14.52
C ASN A 256 20.80 9.55 14.50
N GLU A 257 21.36 8.54 13.82
CA GLU A 257 22.81 8.35 13.67
C GLU A 257 23.50 9.47 12.87
N ARG A 258 22.79 10.11 11.92
CA ARG A 258 23.33 11.22 11.13
C ARG A 258 23.26 12.57 11.84
N MET A 259 22.33 12.74 12.78
CA MET A 259 22.17 14.01 13.48
C MET A 259 23.26 14.17 14.54
N LYS A 260 23.96 15.31 14.53
CA LYS A 260 25.11 15.57 15.42
C LYS A 260 24.78 15.35 16.90
N ASN A 261 23.59 15.76 17.34
CA ASN A 261 23.14 15.62 18.73
C ASN A 261 22.16 14.44 18.90
N GLY A 262 21.96 13.64 17.85
CA GLY A 262 20.88 12.65 17.79
C GLY A 262 19.49 13.25 17.95
N LEU A 263 18.53 12.38 18.22
CA LEU A 263 17.18 12.69 18.65
C LEU A 263 17.08 12.41 20.14
N ASP A 264 16.32 13.24 20.85
CA ASP A 264 16.09 13.11 22.28
C ASP A 264 14.84 12.28 22.59
N LEU A 265 13.89 12.26 21.64
CA LEU A 265 12.71 11.42 21.71
C LEU A 265 12.30 10.97 20.30
N ILE A 266 12.20 9.65 20.11
CA ILE A 266 11.61 9.05 18.92
C ILE A 266 10.22 8.54 19.28
N ILE A 267 9.21 9.02 18.56
CA ILE A 267 7.81 8.64 18.73
C ILE A 267 7.40 7.78 17.54
N VAL A 268 7.15 6.49 17.78
CA VAL A 268 6.66 5.58 16.75
C VAL A 268 5.13 5.52 16.80
N ASN A 269 4.48 6.04 15.75
CA ASN A 269 3.03 6.03 15.63
C ASN A 269 2.61 4.84 14.75
N ASP A 270 2.06 3.82 15.39
CA ASP A 270 1.84 2.52 14.77
C ASP A 270 0.37 2.12 14.76
N VAL A 271 -0.20 2.11 13.56
CA VAL A 271 -1.59 1.71 13.35
C VAL A 271 -1.73 0.25 12.88
N GLY A 272 -0.64 -0.52 12.88
CA GLY A 272 -0.67 -1.92 12.48
C GLY A 272 -1.56 -2.76 13.40
N SER A 273 -2.44 -3.58 12.82
CA SER A 273 -3.29 -4.48 13.60
C SER A 273 -2.44 -5.44 14.46
N PHE A 274 -2.83 -5.61 15.71
CA PHE A 274 -2.24 -6.61 16.61
C PHE A 274 -2.82 -8.02 16.40
N LYS A 275 -3.88 -8.13 15.60
CA LYS A 275 -4.55 -9.41 15.29
C LYS A 275 -4.24 -9.83 13.87
N MET A 276 -3.95 -11.11 13.72
CA MET A 276 -4.06 -11.82 12.46
C MET A 276 -5.39 -12.56 12.51
N GLN A 277 -6.20 -12.46 11.47
CA GLN A 277 -7.34 -13.37 11.34
C GLN A 277 -6.78 -14.75 10.96
N PRO A 278 -7.12 -15.82 11.69
CA PRO A 278 -6.70 -17.17 11.30
C PRO A 278 -7.13 -17.45 9.87
N TRP A 279 -6.23 -18.02 9.07
CA TRP A 279 -6.63 -18.55 7.76
C TRP A 279 -7.54 -19.75 8.00
N GLU A 280 -8.69 -19.76 7.34
CA GLU A 280 -9.65 -20.84 7.41
C GLU A 280 -9.65 -21.62 6.09
N PRO A 281 -9.56 -22.96 6.13
CA PRO A 281 -9.66 -23.77 4.93
C PRO A 281 -11.07 -23.68 4.34
N ASP A 282 -11.19 -23.89 3.03
CA ASP A 282 -12.49 -23.87 2.38
C ASP A 282 -13.34 -25.05 2.91
N ALA A 283 -14.43 -24.71 3.60
CA ALA A 283 -15.34 -25.67 4.20
C ALA A 283 -16.38 -26.22 3.21
N SER A 284 -16.39 -25.72 1.97
CA SER A 284 -17.31 -26.21 0.94
C SER A 284 -17.06 -27.68 0.63
N LYS A 285 -18.16 -28.44 0.52
CA LYS A 285 -18.10 -29.82 0.05
C LYS A 285 -17.73 -29.78 -1.43
N ILE A 286 -16.73 -30.58 -1.81
CA ILE A 286 -16.36 -30.74 -3.21
C ILE A 286 -17.54 -31.44 -3.90
N GLU A 287 -18.37 -30.66 -4.60
CA GLU A 287 -19.34 -31.22 -5.53
C GLU A 287 -18.55 -31.89 -6.66
N LYS A 288 -18.91 -33.14 -6.98
CA LYS A 288 -18.30 -33.83 -8.12
C LYS A 288 -18.71 -33.11 -9.40
N THR A 289 -17.78 -32.33 -9.95
CA THR A 289 -17.92 -31.70 -11.25
C THR A 289 -17.24 -32.57 -12.31
N SER A 290 -17.31 -32.19 -13.59
CA SER A 290 -16.55 -32.89 -14.63
C SER A 290 -15.05 -32.77 -14.35
N THR A 291 -14.25 -33.79 -14.67
CA THR A 291 -12.78 -33.65 -14.65
C THR A 291 -12.32 -32.62 -15.68
N LEU A 292 -11.15 -32.00 -15.48
CA LEU A 292 -10.59 -31.03 -16.42
C LEU A 292 -10.49 -31.60 -17.84
N GLN A 293 -10.10 -32.88 -17.95
CA GLN A 293 -10.07 -33.62 -19.22
C GLN A 293 -11.47 -33.79 -19.82
N GLN A 294 -12.50 -34.09 -19.02
CA GLN A 294 -13.88 -34.22 -19.51
C GLN A 294 -14.49 -32.87 -19.93
N ALA A 295 -14.23 -31.77 -19.21
CA ALA A 295 -14.73 -30.44 -19.58
C ALA A 295 -14.12 -29.95 -20.89
N ILE A 296 -12.78 -30.05 -21.01
CA ILE A 296 -12.05 -29.74 -22.24
C ILE A 296 -12.54 -30.63 -23.38
N ASN A 297 -12.70 -31.95 -23.15
CA ASN A 297 -13.22 -32.85 -24.18
C ASN A 297 -14.70 -32.57 -24.52
N LYS A 298 -15.55 -32.15 -23.58
CA LYS A 298 -16.96 -31.83 -23.82
C LYS A 298 -17.09 -30.59 -24.69
N ILE A 299 -16.38 -29.51 -24.36
CA ILE A 299 -16.33 -28.27 -25.14
C ILE A 299 -15.79 -28.58 -26.54
N LEU A 300 -14.69 -29.33 -26.64
CA LEU A 300 -14.04 -29.59 -27.92
C LEU A 300 -14.78 -30.62 -28.79
N LYS A 301 -15.54 -31.55 -28.21
CA LYS A 301 -16.40 -32.50 -28.96
C LYS A 301 -17.53 -31.80 -29.73
N TYR A 302 -17.95 -30.62 -29.30
CA TYR A 302 -18.88 -29.79 -30.09
C TYR A 302 -18.25 -29.24 -31.36
N PHE A 303 -16.93 -29.07 -31.38
CA PHE A 303 -16.18 -28.47 -32.47
C PHE A 303 -15.22 -29.43 -33.18
N THR A 304 -15.23 -30.73 -32.88
CA THR A 304 -14.48 -31.73 -33.66
C THR A 304 -15.22 -32.06 -34.96
N ILE A 305 -14.47 -32.31 -36.05
CA ILE A 305 -15.04 -32.75 -37.33
C ILE A 305 -15.87 -34.01 -37.10
N LYS A 306 -17.17 -33.94 -37.39
CA LYS A 306 -18.05 -35.10 -37.36
C LYS A 306 -18.06 -35.77 -38.73
N PRO A 307 -18.20 -37.11 -38.81
CA PRO A 307 -18.33 -37.81 -40.09
C PRO A 307 -19.42 -37.21 -40.99
N LEU A 308 -20.50 -36.70 -40.37
CA LEU A 308 -21.59 -36.03 -41.06
C LEU A 308 -21.16 -34.83 -41.90
N TYR A 309 -20.17 -34.04 -41.47
CA TYR A 309 -19.71 -32.86 -42.22
C TYR A 309 -19.02 -33.25 -43.52
N VAL A 310 -18.21 -34.33 -43.47
CA VAL A 310 -17.54 -34.91 -44.63
C VAL A 310 -18.56 -35.62 -45.54
N ILE A 311 -19.53 -36.31 -44.96
CA ILE A 311 -20.62 -36.95 -45.72
C ILE A 311 -21.45 -35.90 -46.48
N MET A 312 -21.80 -34.77 -45.85
CA MET A 312 -22.50 -33.68 -46.54
C MET A 312 -21.67 -33.08 -47.69
N LEU A 313 -20.36 -32.98 -47.50
CA LEU A 313 -19.44 -32.52 -48.54
C LEU A 313 -19.42 -33.49 -49.72
N ILE A 314 -19.28 -34.79 -49.45
CA ILE A 314 -19.32 -35.87 -50.47
C ILE A 314 -20.66 -35.89 -51.19
N ILE A 315 -21.78 -35.82 -50.46
CA ILE A 315 -23.13 -35.77 -51.04
C ILE A 315 -23.31 -34.53 -51.90
N GLY A 316 -22.85 -33.36 -51.44
CA GLY A 316 -22.87 -32.13 -52.23
C GLY A 316 -22.11 -32.27 -53.55
N VAL A 317 -20.88 -32.81 -53.52
CA VAL A 317 -20.10 -33.10 -54.73
C VAL A 317 -20.80 -34.12 -55.63
N LEU A 318 -21.38 -35.19 -55.06
CA LEU A 318 -22.08 -36.22 -55.82
C LEU A 318 -23.31 -35.65 -56.54
N ILE A 319 -24.11 -34.84 -55.86
CA ILE A 319 -25.30 -34.20 -56.44
C ILE A 319 -24.88 -33.27 -57.59
N LEU A 320 -23.84 -32.46 -57.40
CA LEU A 320 -23.35 -31.54 -58.44
C LEU A 320 -22.80 -32.29 -59.66
N THR A 321 -22.01 -33.34 -59.44
CA THR A 321 -21.38 -34.13 -60.52
C THR A 321 -22.41 -34.95 -61.30
N LEU A 322 -23.31 -35.66 -60.61
CA LEU A 322 -24.35 -36.46 -61.25
C LEU A 322 -25.39 -35.60 -61.97
N ASN A 323 -25.69 -34.39 -61.46
CA ASN A 323 -26.56 -33.43 -62.15
C ASN A 323 -25.90 -32.87 -63.42
N ASN A 324 -24.58 -32.62 -63.40
CA ASN A 324 -23.84 -32.16 -64.57
C ASN A 324 -23.66 -33.26 -65.63
N MET A 325 -23.57 -34.52 -65.20
CA MET A 325 -23.57 -35.69 -66.10
C MET A 325 -24.96 -36.06 -66.63
N GLN A 326 -26.00 -35.29 -66.29
CA GLN A 326 -27.38 -35.49 -66.75
C GLN A 326 -27.95 -36.88 -66.39
N VAL A 327 -27.52 -37.46 -65.26
CA VAL A 327 -27.94 -38.80 -64.83
C VAL A 327 -29.43 -38.85 -64.45
N PHE A 328 -30.00 -37.71 -64.02
CA PHE A 328 -31.37 -37.62 -63.51
C PHE A 328 -32.41 -37.12 -64.52
N GLY A 329 -32.01 -36.82 -65.76
CA GLY A 329 -32.92 -36.31 -66.81
C GLY A 329 -32.17 -35.86 -68.07
N SER A 330 -32.88 -35.51 -69.14
CA SER A 330 -32.29 -35.11 -70.44
C SER A 330 -31.56 -33.76 -70.42
N GLN A 331 -31.68 -32.99 -69.33
CA GLN A 331 -30.98 -31.74 -69.08
C GLN A 331 -30.66 -31.61 -67.58
N SER A 332 -29.66 -30.81 -67.24
CA SER A 332 -29.29 -30.55 -65.85
C SER A 332 -30.31 -29.64 -65.15
N TYR A 333 -30.63 -29.92 -63.89
CA TYR A 333 -31.62 -29.16 -63.12
C TYR A 333 -30.97 -28.08 -62.25
N THR A 334 -31.44 -26.84 -62.37
CA THR A 334 -30.98 -25.69 -61.55
C THR A 334 -31.18 -25.91 -60.06
N SER A 335 -32.29 -26.54 -59.67
CA SER A 335 -32.61 -26.87 -58.26
C SER A 335 -31.59 -27.82 -57.64
N LEU A 336 -31.07 -28.78 -58.39
CA LEU A 336 -30.05 -29.72 -57.91
C LEU A 336 -28.67 -29.07 -57.80
N TYR A 337 -28.36 -28.05 -58.61
CA TYR A 337 -27.16 -27.23 -58.41
C TYR A 337 -27.24 -26.41 -57.12
N ILE A 338 -28.39 -25.81 -56.83
CA ILE A 338 -28.61 -25.07 -55.58
C ILE A 338 -28.50 -26.02 -54.38
N LEU A 339 -29.16 -27.18 -54.45
CA LEU A 339 -29.14 -28.19 -53.38
C LEU A 339 -27.72 -28.71 -53.14
N GLY A 340 -27.03 -29.15 -54.19
CA GLY A 340 -25.65 -29.64 -54.11
C GLY A 340 -24.68 -28.57 -53.61
N GLY A 341 -24.86 -27.31 -54.04
CA GLY A 341 -24.08 -26.16 -53.57
C GLY A 341 -24.28 -25.85 -52.09
N VAL A 342 -25.51 -25.95 -51.58
CA VAL A 342 -25.82 -25.77 -50.14
C VAL A 342 -25.18 -26.87 -49.30
N PHE A 343 -25.29 -28.13 -49.72
CA PHE A 343 -24.65 -29.27 -49.01
C PHE A 343 -23.12 -29.17 -49.02
N LEU A 344 -22.53 -28.79 -50.16
CA LEU A 344 -21.09 -28.58 -50.31
C LEU A 344 -20.60 -27.39 -49.46
N GLY A 345 -21.31 -26.26 -49.49
CA GLY A 345 -20.99 -25.05 -48.72
C GLY A 345 -21.11 -25.26 -47.20
N ALA A 346 -22.19 -25.90 -46.75
CA ALA A 346 -22.38 -26.21 -45.33
C ALA A 346 -21.35 -27.25 -44.84
N GLY A 347 -21.08 -28.30 -45.62
CA GLY A 347 -20.09 -29.33 -45.30
C GLY A 347 -18.67 -28.77 -45.20
N SER A 348 -18.27 -27.90 -46.13
CA SER A 348 -16.95 -27.26 -46.15
C SER A 348 -16.76 -26.29 -44.97
N LEU A 349 -17.73 -25.40 -44.71
CA LEU A 349 -17.67 -24.47 -43.58
C LEU A 349 -17.54 -25.20 -42.23
N LEU A 350 -18.37 -26.23 -42.00
CA LEU A 350 -18.32 -27.01 -40.76
C LEU A 350 -17.03 -27.82 -40.61
N THR A 351 -16.44 -28.27 -41.72
CA THR A 351 -15.15 -28.97 -41.71
C THR A 351 -13.99 -28.03 -41.40
N VAL A 352 -13.98 -26.81 -41.96
CA VAL A 352 -12.95 -25.79 -41.68
C VAL A 352 -13.03 -25.31 -40.23
N LEU A 353 -14.23 -25.01 -39.73
CA LEU A 353 -14.42 -24.67 -38.31
C LEU A 353 -13.98 -25.82 -37.39
N GLY A 354 -14.24 -27.07 -37.81
CA GLY A 354 -13.80 -28.26 -37.08
C GLY A 354 -12.28 -28.46 -37.06
N LEU A 355 -11.59 -28.16 -38.16
CA LEU A 355 -10.12 -28.18 -38.24
C LEU A 355 -9.49 -27.08 -37.37
N LEU A 356 -10.00 -25.85 -37.45
CA LEU A 356 -9.53 -24.73 -36.64
C LEU A 356 -9.66 -25.01 -35.14
N ALA A 357 -10.80 -25.56 -34.70
CA ALA A 357 -10.98 -25.95 -33.31
C ALA A 357 -10.05 -27.10 -32.88
N SER A 358 -9.75 -28.05 -33.76
CA SER A 358 -8.77 -29.12 -33.51
C SER A 358 -7.34 -28.59 -33.39
N MET A 359 -6.96 -27.61 -34.23
CA MET A 359 -5.66 -26.94 -34.12
C MET A 359 -5.55 -26.12 -32.83
N LEU A 360 -6.59 -25.38 -32.45
CA LEU A 360 -6.68 -24.66 -31.18
C LEU A 360 -6.55 -25.63 -29.98
N LYS A 361 -7.22 -26.79 -30.02
CA LYS A 361 -7.07 -27.86 -29.03
C LYS A 361 -5.61 -28.28 -28.86
N SER A 362 -4.94 -28.58 -29.97
CA SER A 362 -3.54 -29.04 -29.95
C SER A 362 -2.60 -27.95 -29.42
N ALA A 363 -2.79 -26.70 -29.85
CA ALA A 363 -1.98 -25.57 -29.43
C ALA A 363 -2.14 -25.23 -27.94
N VAL A 364 -3.38 -25.21 -27.42
CA VAL A 364 -3.66 -24.94 -26.01
C VAL A 364 -3.11 -26.04 -25.10
N LEU A 365 -3.34 -27.31 -25.44
CA LEU A 365 -2.81 -28.45 -24.67
C LEU A 365 -1.28 -28.51 -24.70
N SER A 366 -0.66 -28.19 -25.84
CA SER A 366 0.79 -28.12 -25.99
C SER A 366 1.40 -26.97 -25.17
N LYS A 367 0.80 -25.78 -25.21
CA LYS A 367 1.24 -24.63 -24.38
C LYS A 367 1.13 -24.93 -22.89
N LEU A 368 0.01 -25.50 -22.44
CA LEU A 368 -0.15 -25.92 -21.05
C LEU A 368 0.96 -26.91 -20.67
N LYS A 369 1.16 -27.98 -21.46
CA LYS A 369 2.21 -28.98 -21.20
C LYS A 369 3.61 -28.37 -21.16
N THR A 370 3.89 -27.38 -21.99
CA THR A 370 5.19 -26.68 -22.05
C THR A 370 5.40 -25.76 -20.84
N ILE A 371 4.38 -25.00 -20.45
CA ILE A 371 4.41 -24.14 -19.25
C ILE A 371 4.58 -25.00 -17.98
N PHE A 372 3.90 -26.15 -17.90
CA PHE A 372 4.06 -27.07 -16.78
C PHE A 372 5.44 -27.73 -16.73
N LYS A 373 5.98 -28.19 -17.87
CA LYS A 373 7.35 -28.74 -17.93
C LYS A 373 8.43 -27.72 -17.55
N LYS A 374 8.21 -26.43 -17.83
CA LYS A 374 9.18 -25.37 -17.54
C LYS A 374 9.21 -24.98 -16.06
N ASN A 375 8.08 -25.09 -15.36
CA ASN A 375 7.90 -24.53 -14.03
C ASN A 375 7.76 -25.59 -12.91
N VAL A 376 7.76 -26.89 -13.24
CA VAL A 376 7.64 -28.00 -12.28
C VAL A 376 8.90 -28.88 -12.34
N PRO A 377 9.55 -29.18 -11.20
CA PRO A 377 10.70 -30.09 -11.14
C PRO A 377 10.38 -31.47 -11.74
N GLU A 378 11.34 -32.05 -12.48
CA GLU A 378 11.23 -33.37 -13.14
C GLU A 378 10.68 -34.52 -12.27
N PRO A 379 11.03 -34.63 -10.97
CA PRO A 379 10.48 -35.68 -10.10
C PRO A 379 8.98 -35.61 -9.85
N LEU A 380 8.35 -34.45 -10.09
CA LEU A 380 6.91 -34.23 -9.86
C LEU A 380 6.10 -34.34 -11.16
N LEU A 381 6.75 -34.51 -12.32
CA LEU A 381 6.09 -34.45 -13.63
C LEU A 381 5.17 -35.66 -13.91
N ASP A 382 5.55 -36.85 -13.45
CA ASP A 382 4.73 -38.06 -13.59
C ASP A 382 3.51 -38.04 -12.66
N ASP A 383 3.66 -37.50 -11.45
CA ASP A 383 2.55 -37.29 -10.51
C ASP A 383 1.62 -36.15 -10.93
N VAL A 384 2.13 -35.16 -11.68
CA VAL A 384 1.35 -34.00 -12.16
C VAL A 384 0.46 -34.36 -13.35
N LEU A 385 0.79 -35.39 -14.15
CA LEU A 385 -0.12 -35.90 -15.20
C LEU A 385 -1.41 -36.49 -14.63
N THR A 386 -1.40 -36.91 -13.36
CA THR A 386 -2.59 -37.32 -12.60
C THR A 386 -3.55 -36.16 -12.32
N PHE A 387 -3.11 -34.90 -12.37
CA PHE A 387 -3.97 -33.73 -12.16
C PHE A 387 -5.05 -33.58 -13.25
N GLN A 388 -4.82 -34.13 -14.44
CA GLN A 388 -5.81 -34.12 -15.52
C GLN A 388 -7.06 -34.96 -15.18
N LYS A 389 -6.91 -35.90 -14.24
CA LYS A 389 -7.97 -36.80 -13.74
C LYS A 389 -8.69 -36.24 -12.51
N LEU A 390 -8.21 -35.13 -11.94
CA LEU A 390 -8.83 -34.51 -10.77
C LEU A 390 -10.12 -33.77 -11.16
N ASP A 391 -11.03 -33.72 -10.20
CA ASP A 391 -12.26 -32.94 -10.27
C ASP A 391 -11.95 -31.43 -10.38
N ILE A 392 -12.68 -30.69 -11.22
CA ILE A 392 -12.46 -29.24 -11.37
C ILE A 392 -12.73 -28.51 -10.05
N GLY A 393 -13.73 -28.95 -9.27
CA GLY A 393 -14.02 -28.42 -7.94
C GLY A 393 -12.86 -28.64 -6.98
N LEU A 394 -12.19 -29.79 -7.06
CA LEU A 394 -10.97 -30.06 -6.26
C LEU A 394 -9.80 -29.16 -6.70
N ILE A 395 -9.60 -28.97 -8.01
CA ILE A 395 -8.55 -28.06 -8.53
C ILE A 395 -8.83 -26.61 -8.11
N GLN A 396 -10.08 -26.16 -8.24
CA GLN A 396 -10.51 -24.82 -7.84
C GLN A 396 -10.27 -24.58 -6.35
N ARG A 397 -10.64 -25.54 -5.50
CA ARG A 397 -10.37 -25.48 -4.07
C ARG A 397 -8.86 -25.41 -3.79
N MET A 398 -8.06 -26.29 -4.40
CA MET A 398 -6.59 -26.28 -4.22
C MET A 398 -5.96 -24.95 -4.65
N LEU A 399 -6.41 -24.35 -5.75
CA LEU A 399 -5.91 -23.05 -6.21
C LEU A 399 -6.38 -21.90 -5.31
N SER A 400 -7.65 -21.93 -4.88
CA SER A 400 -8.23 -20.94 -3.96
C SER A 400 -7.55 -20.96 -2.60
N GLU A 401 -7.32 -22.15 -2.02
CA GLU A 401 -6.60 -22.31 -0.76
C GLU A 401 -5.13 -21.87 -0.89
N ARG A 402 -4.44 -22.19 -2.00
CA ARG A 402 -3.08 -21.69 -2.26
C ARG A 402 -3.03 -20.17 -2.41
N PHE A 403 -3.98 -19.59 -3.13
CA PHE A 403 -4.05 -18.14 -3.32
C PHE A 403 -4.36 -17.42 -2.01
N SER A 404 -5.38 -17.85 -1.27
CA SER A 404 -5.78 -17.26 0.02
C SER A 404 -4.71 -17.44 1.10
N SER A 405 -4.04 -18.59 1.16
CA SER A 405 -2.92 -18.81 2.10
C SER A 405 -1.69 -17.98 1.74
N ALA A 406 -1.35 -17.85 0.45
CA ALA A 406 -0.28 -16.96 0.00
C ALA A 406 -0.60 -15.49 0.33
N MET A 407 -1.84 -15.05 0.12
CA MET A 407 -2.29 -13.71 0.46
C MET A 407 -2.20 -13.44 1.97
N THR A 408 -2.58 -14.43 2.79
CA THR A 408 -2.44 -14.37 4.25
C THR A 408 -0.96 -14.32 4.67
N MET A 409 -0.11 -15.12 4.04
CA MET A 409 1.33 -15.13 4.30
C MET A 409 1.95 -13.75 4.01
N ILE A 410 1.61 -13.15 2.87
CA ILE A 410 2.15 -11.85 2.45
C ILE A 410 1.61 -10.72 3.35
N ASN A 411 0.29 -10.60 3.52
CA ASN A 411 -0.32 -9.43 4.16
C ASN A 411 -0.35 -9.49 5.68
N ASP A 412 -0.36 -10.68 6.26
CA ASP A 412 -0.42 -10.84 7.71
C ASP A 412 0.89 -11.38 8.28
N VAL A 413 1.35 -12.54 7.83
CA VAL A 413 2.47 -13.23 8.48
C VAL A 413 3.77 -12.44 8.30
N PHE A 414 4.18 -12.17 7.05
CA PHE A 414 5.44 -11.49 6.78
C PHE A 414 5.45 -10.07 7.31
N LEU A 415 4.40 -9.27 7.08
CA LEU A 415 4.33 -7.90 7.60
C LEU A 415 4.39 -7.84 9.14
N LYS A 416 3.73 -8.78 9.83
CA LYS A 416 3.81 -8.83 11.31
C LYS A 416 5.18 -9.30 11.81
N GLN A 417 5.86 -10.21 11.11
CA GLN A 417 7.21 -10.62 11.47
C GLN A 417 8.21 -9.47 11.25
N MET A 418 8.13 -8.76 10.13
CA MET A 418 8.94 -7.57 9.86
C MET A 418 8.72 -6.50 10.92
N ARG A 419 7.46 -6.22 11.28
CA ARG A 419 7.12 -5.32 12.38
C ARG A 419 7.81 -5.73 13.70
N ARG A 420 7.79 -7.01 14.06
CA ARG A 420 8.45 -7.52 15.29
C ARG A 420 9.96 -7.30 15.24
N LEU A 421 10.61 -7.67 14.14
CA LEU A 421 12.05 -7.47 13.96
C LEU A 421 12.45 -5.99 14.06
N ASN A 422 11.65 -5.08 13.48
CA ASN A 422 11.91 -3.65 13.57
C ASN A 422 11.77 -3.13 15.02
N TYR A 423 10.78 -3.62 15.77
CA TYR A 423 10.66 -3.29 17.19
C TYR A 423 11.76 -3.89 18.05
N ASP A 424 12.15 -5.14 17.80
CA ASP A 424 13.25 -5.79 18.52
C ASP A 424 14.55 -5.01 18.30
N LEU A 425 14.83 -4.59 17.06
CA LEU A 425 15.96 -3.72 16.74
C LEU A 425 15.86 -2.35 17.44
N PHE A 426 14.67 -1.75 17.49
CA PHE A 426 14.45 -0.44 18.10
C PHE A 426 14.62 -0.46 19.62
N TYR A 427 14.07 -1.47 20.29
CA TYR A 427 14.08 -1.59 21.74
C TYR A 427 15.36 -2.25 22.30
N SER A 428 16.08 -3.05 21.50
CA SER A 428 17.37 -3.62 21.90
C SER A 428 18.53 -2.62 21.91
N LYS A 429 18.43 -1.49 21.21
CA LYS A 429 19.49 -0.47 21.21
C LYS A 429 19.52 0.32 22.52
N ASP A 430 20.59 0.16 23.29
CA ASP A 430 20.79 0.87 24.57
C ASP A 430 20.90 2.39 24.40
N ILE A 431 21.47 2.87 23.29
CA ILE A 431 21.58 4.32 23.01
C ILE A 431 20.21 5.02 22.91
N LEU A 432 19.15 4.27 22.63
CA LEU A 432 17.77 4.77 22.55
C LEU A 432 16.99 4.56 23.86
N LYS A 433 17.63 3.99 24.89
CA LYS A 433 17.03 3.87 26.23
C LYS A 433 16.65 5.27 26.72
N ASN A 434 15.43 5.40 27.24
CA ASN A 434 14.84 6.69 27.65
C ASN A 434 14.63 7.72 26.52
N LYS A 435 14.84 7.37 25.25
CA LYS A 435 14.67 8.27 24.09
C LYS A 435 13.63 7.77 23.09
N ARG A 436 12.69 6.93 23.54
CA ARG A 436 11.72 6.27 22.67
C ARG A 436 10.38 6.02 23.34
N ILE A 437 9.31 6.23 22.58
CA ILE A 437 7.94 5.82 22.93
C ILE A 437 7.23 5.27 21.69
N THR A 438 6.21 4.45 21.91
CA THR A 438 5.40 3.86 20.83
C THR A 438 3.92 4.09 21.11
N THR A 439 3.25 4.80 20.21
CA THR A 439 1.80 5.03 20.29
C THR A 439 1.09 4.06 19.33
N THR A 440 0.52 2.99 19.87
CA THR A 440 -0.27 2.04 19.05
C THR A 440 -1.74 2.41 19.03
N VAL A 441 -2.40 2.32 17.87
CA VAL A 441 -3.83 2.67 17.69
C VAL A 441 -4.79 1.87 18.60
N TYR A 442 -4.34 0.71 19.10
CA TYR A 442 -5.14 -0.18 19.94
C TYR A 442 -4.77 -0.14 21.44
N LYS A 443 -3.75 0.64 21.85
CA LYS A 443 -3.18 0.63 23.22
C LYS A 443 -4.26 0.72 24.28
N LEU A 444 -5.19 1.67 24.10
CA LEU A 444 -6.20 2.06 25.07
C LEU A 444 -7.58 1.44 24.79
N SER A 445 -7.68 0.50 23.85
CA SER A 445 -8.96 -0.13 23.45
C SER A 445 -9.54 -1.06 24.54
N GLY A 446 -8.71 -1.51 25.47
CA GLY A 446 -9.08 -2.48 26.50
C GLY A 446 -9.24 -3.92 26.00
N LYS A 447 -9.03 -4.21 24.71
CA LYS A 447 -9.06 -5.59 24.20
C LYS A 447 -7.79 -6.33 24.57
N LYS A 448 -7.95 -7.52 25.19
CA LYS A 448 -6.85 -8.47 25.38
C LYS A 448 -6.42 -9.04 24.03
N THR A 449 -5.15 -9.38 23.92
CA THR A 449 -4.58 -10.00 22.71
C THR A 449 -4.11 -11.41 23.03
N ALA A 450 -4.02 -12.29 22.03
CA ALA A 450 -3.46 -13.64 22.21
C ALA A 450 -1.97 -13.61 22.63
N TYR A 451 -1.30 -12.48 22.41
CA TYR A 451 0.15 -12.31 22.60
C TYR A 451 0.50 -11.50 23.85
N ASN A 452 -0.46 -10.76 24.44
CA ASN A 452 -0.27 -9.95 25.66
C ASN A 452 -1.43 -10.16 26.64
N LYS A 453 -1.09 -10.54 27.89
CA LYS A 453 -2.03 -10.58 29.03
C LYS A 453 -2.35 -9.15 29.48
N ALA A 454 -3.25 -8.48 28.75
CA ALA A 454 -3.60 -7.06 28.89
C ALA A 454 -2.39 -6.11 28.66
N THR A 455 -2.61 -5.01 27.96
CA THR A 455 -1.61 -3.92 27.89
C THR A 455 -1.33 -3.49 29.33
N SER A 456 -0.08 -3.59 29.80
CA SER A 456 0.31 -3.12 31.13
C SER A 456 0.25 -1.59 31.13
N LEU A 457 -0.93 -1.05 31.38
CA LEU A 457 -1.11 0.37 31.62
C LEU A 457 -0.42 0.72 32.93
N SER A 458 0.21 1.89 32.98
CA SER A 458 0.77 2.43 34.22
C SER A 458 -0.29 2.43 35.32
N LYS A 459 0.11 2.02 36.52
CA LYS A 459 -0.74 2.04 37.71
C LYS A 459 -0.95 3.45 38.24
N ASP A 460 -0.05 4.37 37.89
CA ASP A 460 -0.01 5.74 38.37
C ASP A 460 -0.84 6.68 37.49
N ILE A 461 -1.36 6.20 36.35
CA ILE A 461 -2.26 6.94 35.47
C ILE A 461 -3.67 6.38 35.59
N LYS A 462 -4.66 7.26 35.75
CA LYS A 462 -6.08 6.89 35.78
C LYS A 462 -6.44 6.03 34.55
N PRO A 463 -7.11 4.88 34.72
CA PRO A 463 -7.42 4.00 33.60
C PRO A 463 -8.41 4.65 32.63
N PRO A 464 -8.34 4.32 31.32
CA PRO A 464 -9.22 4.89 30.32
C PRO A 464 -10.70 4.57 30.58
N SER A 465 -11.55 5.57 30.39
CA SER A 465 -13.00 5.51 30.54
C SER A 465 -13.63 4.57 29.51
N LYS A 466 -14.89 4.15 29.75
CA LYS A 466 -15.61 3.29 28.81
C LYS A 466 -15.82 3.97 27.44
N ILE A 467 -16.05 5.28 27.43
CA ILE A 467 -16.28 6.06 26.21
C ILE A 467 -14.97 6.17 25.42
N LEU A 468 -13.86 6.49 26.08
CA LEU A 468 -12.53 6.54 25.45
C LEU A 468 -12.14 5.17 24.86
N LYS A 469 -12.34 4.08 25.61
CA LYS A 469 -12.12 2.70 25.11
C LYS A 469 -12.92 2.40 23.85
N LYS A 470 -14.17 2.85 23.77
CA LYS A 470 -15.04 2.66 22.60
C LYS A 470 -14.50 3.42 21.39
N VAL A 471 -14.10 4.68 21.56
CA VAL A 471 -13.48 5.48 20.49
C VAL A 471 -12.18 4.84 19.99
N CYS A 472 -11.30 4.44 20.91
CA CYS A 472 -10.07 3.74 20.58
C CYS A 472 -10.33 2.42 19.85
N LEU A 473 -11.35 1.67 20.26
CA LEU A 473 -11.71 0.42 19.60
C LEU A 473 -12.16 0.65 18.16
N THR A 474 -13.08 1.61 17.93
CA THR A 474 -13.54 1.99 16.59
C THR A 474 -12.37 2.40 15.69
N ALA A 475 -11.46 3.23 16.21
CA ALA A 475 -10.25 3.64 15.49
C ALA A 475 -9.36 2.43 15.14
N SER A 476 -9.12 1.52 16.09
CA SER A 476 -8.26 0.34 15.89
C SER A 476 -8.81 -0.68 14.89
N GLU A 477 -10.14 -0.75 14.76
CA GLU A 477 -10.84 -1.65 13.83
C GLU A 477 -11.10 -1.02 12.46
N THR A 478 -10.65 0.22 12.23
CA THR A 478 -10.77 0.87 10.92
C THR A 478 -9.94 0.12 9.88
N PRO A 479 -10.52 -0.28 8.73
CA PRO A 479 -9.82 -0.90 7.62
C PRO A 479 -8.70 -0.01 7.07
N THR A 480 -7.78 -0.65 6.35
CA THR A 480 -6.75 0.05 5.58
C THR A 480 -7.29 0.33 4.18
N THR A 481 -7.92 1.49 4.01
CA THR A 481 -8.47 1.99 2.75
C THR A 481 -7.99 3.42 2.48
N LEU A 482 -8.23 3.92 1.27
CA LEU A 482 -8.00 5.32 0.87
C LEU A 482 -9.33 6.00 0.48
N TRP A 483 -10.42 5.58 1.12
CA TRP A 483 -11.77 6.10 0.93
C TRP A 483 -12.60 5.73 2.16
N TRP A 484 -13.76 6.39 2.30
CA TRP A 484 -14.74 6.14 3.34
C TRP A 484 -15.94 5.36 2.80
N ASP A 485 -16.23 4.20 3.38
CA ASP A 485 -17.47 3.49 3.09
C ASP A 485 -18.63 3.95 4.01
N LYS A 486 -19.85 3.46 3.73
CA LYS A 486 -21.04 3.83 4.52
C LYS A 486 -20.92 3.46 6.01
N THR A 487 -20.22 2.37 6.30
CA THR A 487 -19.93 1.89 7.67
C THR A 487 -18.95 2.81 8.37
N ASP A 488 -17.95 3.32 7.64
CA ASP A 488 -16.96 4.26 8.14
C ASP A 488 -17.59 5.59 8.54
N ILE A 489 -18.46 6.12 7.68
CA ILE A 489 -19.20 7.37 7.91
C ILE A 489 -20.14 7.20 9.10
N ALA A 490 -20.93 6.13 9.14
CA ALA A 490 -21.85 5.85 10.24
C ALA A 490 -21.16 5.68 11.60
N SER A 491 -19.91 5.21 11.59
CA SER A 491 -19.10 5.00 12.81
C SER A 491 -18.24 6.21 13.17
N ASN A 492 -18.31 7.31 12.41
CA ASN A 492 -17.47 8.49 12.56
C ASN A 492 -15.96 8.15 12.64
N ARG A 493 -15.49 7.27 11.73
CA ARG A 493 -14.12 6.73 11.79
C ARG A 493 -13.03 7.79 11.66
N MET A 494 -13.24 8.81 10.84
CA MET A 494 -12.28 9.91 10.68
C MET A 494 -12.00 10.63 12.00
N GLU A 495 -13.03 11.11 12.70
CA GLU A 495 -12.84 11.84 13.96
C GLU A 495 -12.40 10.93 15.10
N THR A 496 -12.90 9.68 15.14
CA THR A 496 -12.43 8.71 16.15
C THR A 496 -10.95 8.36 15.98
N LEU A 497 -10.43 8.33 14.74
CA LEU A 497 -8.99 8.18 14.47
C LEU A 497 -8.18 9.39 14.95
N LEU A 498 -8.65 10.62 14.68
CA LEU A 498 -8.02 11.85 15.14
C LEU A 498 -7.93 11.89 16.67
N ALA A 499 -9.08 11.70 17.34
CA ALA A 499 -9.15 11.61 18.79
C ALA A 499 -8.25 10.51 19.34
N CYS A 500 -8.25 9.33 18.70
CA CYS A 500 -7.40 8.22 19.12
C CYS A 500 -5.91 8.53 19.03
N GLY A 501 -5.48 9.23 17.98
CA GLY A 501 -4.13 9.80 17.92
C GLY A 501 -3.85 10.69 19.12
N GLN A 502 -4.72 11.68 19.38
CA GLN A 502 -4.56 12.69 20.42
C GLN A 502 -4.46 12.11 21.83
N PHE A 503 -5.45 11.32 22.28
CA PHE A 503 -5.44 10.80 23.65
C PHE A 503 -4.40 9.70 23.85
N THR A 504 -3.97 9.00 22.79
CA THR A 504 -2.93 7.96 22.94
C THR A 504 -1.57 8.61 23.14
N ILE A 505 -1.21 9.64 22.37
CA ILE A 505 0.05 10.35 22.60
C ILE A 505 0.04 11.09 23.94
N CYS A 506 -1.09 11.64 24.37
CA CYS A 506 -1.26 12.19 25.73
C CYS A 506 -0.84 11.17 26.79
N TYR A 507 -1.44 9.98 26.73
CA TYR A 507 -1.16 8.89 27.66
C TYR A 507 0.31 8.43 27.61
N GLU A 508 0.87 8.23 26.42
CA GLU A 508 2.24 7.73 26.27
C GLU A 508 3.29 8.76 26.72
N LEU A 509 3.02 10.06 26.59
CA LEU A 509 3.88 11.11 27.14
C LEU A 509 3.85 11.13 28.67
N MET A 510 2.67 10.96 29.29
CA MET A 510 2.56 10.82 30.75
C MET A 510 3.33 9.59 31.25
N ASP A 511 3.09 8.43 30.62
CA ASP A 511 3.74 7.16 30.97
C ASP A 511 5.27 7.27 30.86
N TYR A 512 5.75 7.89 29.79
CA TYR A 512 7.16 8.17 29.58
C TYR A 512 7.77 9.08 30.64
N ILE A 513 7.11 10.17 31.03
CA ILE A 513 7.60 11.07 32.09
C ILE A 513 7.69 10.31 33.42
N LEU A 514 6.70 9.48 33.75
CA LEU A 514 6.71 8.65 34.96
C LEU A 514 7.81 7.59 34.92
N GLU A 515 8.05 6.97 33.76
CA GLU A 515 9.17 6.04 33.59
C GLU A 515 10.52 6.74 33.79
N LEU A 516 10.70 7.95 33.24
CA LEU A 516 11.90 8.76 33.47
C LEU A 516 12.07 9.10 34.96
N LYS A 517 10.99 9.50 35.64
CA LYS A 517 10.99 9.83 37.07
C LYS A 517 11.35 8.63 37.93
N SER A 518 10.88 7.43 37.58
CA SER A 518 11.24 6.19 38.29
C SER A 518 12.74 5.86 38.21
N LYS A 519 13.43 6.35 37.17
CA LYS A 519 14.87 6.13 36.93
C LYS A 519 15.73 7.30 37.39
N ASN A 520 15.15 8.48 37.59
CA ASN A 520 15.80 9.67 38.12
C ASN A 520 14.83 10.40 39.06
N GLU A 521 15.03 10.22 40.37
CA GLU A 521 14.19 10.85 41.40
C GLU A 521 14.24 12.38 41.33
N ASN A 522 15.35 12.95 40.84
CA ASN A 522 15.54 14.39 40.68
C ASN A 522 15.08 14.93 39.30
N LEU A 523 14.31 14.17 38.51
CA LEU A 523 13.92 14.57 37.15
C LEU A 523 13.37 16.00 37.06
N PHE A 524 12.48 16.39 37.99
CA PHE A 524 11.87 17.72 37.99
C PHE A 524 12.81 18.81 38.51
N ASN A 525 13.83 18.46 39.30
CA ASN A 525 14.88 19.40 39.68
C ASN A 525 15.86 19.64 38.51
N ASP A 526 16.22 18.57 37.80
CA ASP A 526 17.13 18.60 36.66
C ASP A 526 16.48 19.25 35.42
N PHE A 527 15.17 19.06 35.25
CA PHE A 527 14.38 19.59 34.14
C PHE A 527 13.03 20.14 34.66
N PRO A 528 13.02 21.36 35.24
CA PRO A 528 11.83 21.96 35.85
C PRO A 528 10.62 22.08 34.92
N GLU A 529 10.82 22.15 33.61
CA GLU A 529 9.73 22.32 32.65
C GLU A 529 8.95 21.02 32.37
N ILE A 530 9.43 19.87 32.85
CA ILE A 530 8.72 18.59 32.70
C ILE A 530 7.51 18.53 33.64
N GLU A 531 7.59 19.08 34.85
CA GLU A 531 6.48 19.04 35.81
C GLU A 531 5.24 19.82 35.31
N PRO A 532 5.36 21.07 34.81
CA PRO A 532 4.25 21.75 34.17
C PRO A 532 3.67 21.00 32.96
N LEU A 533 4.53 20.38 32.14
CA LEU A 533 4.08 19.55 31.01
C LEU A 533 3.27 18.35 31.52
N TYR A 534 3.75 17.63 32.53
CA TYR A 534 3.04 16.49 33.11
C TYR A 534 1.66 16.90 33.65
N ASN A 535 1.59 18.02 34.37
CA ASN A 535 0.33 18.53 34.92
C ASN A 535 -0.67 18.90 33.80
N ALA A 536 -0.19 19.49 32.70
CA ALA A 536 -1.02 19.78 31.54
C ALA A 536 -1.53 18.50 30.85
N LEU A 537 -0.67 17.50 30.68
CA LEU A 537 -1.05 16.19 30.14
C LEU A 537 -2.09 15.49 31.02
N GLU A 538 -1.93 15.54 32.35
CA GLU A 538 -2.88 14.95 33.29
C GLU A 538 -4.25 15.64 33.25
N SER A 539 -4.27 16.98 33.13
CA SER A 539 -5.49 17.76 32.93
C SER A 539 -6.21 17.34 31.63
N ASP A 540 -5.49 17.27 30.52
CA ASP A 540 -6.03 16.82 29.24
C ASP A 540 -6.52 15.37 29.29
N TRP A 541 -5.79 14.49 29.96
CA TRP A 541 -6.19 13.11 30.15
C TRP A 541 -7.54 13.01 30.85
N ASN A 542 -7.79 13.85 31.85
CA ASN A 542 -9.10 13.94 32.50
C ASN A 542 -10.19 14.43 31.53
N LEU A 543 -9.89 15.41 30.68
CA LEU A 543 -10.83 15.88 29.63
C LEU A 543 -11.14 14.78 28.62
N PHE A 544 -10.13 14.07 28.09
CA PHE A 544 -10.34 12.95 27.16
C PHE A 544 -11.14 11.81 27.77
N ASN A 545 -11.00 11.57 29.08
CA ASN A 545 -11.80 10.55 29.74
C ASN A 545 -13.28 10.92 29.83
N ASN A 546 -13.60 12.22 29.84
CA ASN A 546 -14.97 12.74 29.90
C ASN A 546 -15.57 12.90 28.49
N ASP A 547 -14.85 13.54 27.58
CA ASP A 547 -15.22 13.74 26.17
C ASP A 547 -14.01 13.43 25.27
N PRO A 548 -13.87 12.21 24.72
CA PRO A 548 -12.69 11.86 23.94
C PRO A 548 -12.49 12.69 22.65
N LEU A 549 -13.52 13.38 22.17
CA LEU A 549 -13.49 14.15 20.92
C LEU A 549 -13.28 15.66 21.15
N TRP A 550 -13.16 16.10 22.41
CA TRP A 550 -13.14 17.53 22.77
C TRP A 550 -12.13 18.35 21.94
N LEU A 551 -10.91 17.83 21.75
CA LEU A 551 -9.85 18.55 21.06
C LEU A 551 -10.07 18.55 19.55
N VAL A 552 -10.63 17.48 18.98
CA VAL A 552 -11.04 17.46 17.56
C VAL A 552 -12.07 18.56 17.32
N HIS A 553 -13.07 18.68 18.18
CA HIS A 553 -14.10 19.72 18.08
C HIS A 553 -13.52 21.13 18.26
N ALA A 554 -12.59 21.32 19.21
CA ALA A 554 -11.96 22.61 19.47
C ALA A 554 -11.11 23.13 18.28
N LEU A 555 -10.54 22.22 17.48
CA LEU A 555 -9.72 22.57 16.32
C LEU A 555 -10.55 22.93 15.07
N LYS A 556 -11.78 22.37 14.95
CA LYS A 556 -12.69 22.59 13.82
C LYS A 556 -13.36 23.96 13.81
N VAL A 557 -13.51 24.60 14.96
CA VAL A 557 -14.01 25.98 15.12
C VAL A 557 -12.91 26.94 14.75
#